data_AF-A0A3N4LHC5-F1
#
_entry.id   AF-A0A3N4LHC5-F1
#
_cell.length_a   1.000
_cell.length_b   1.000
_cell.length_c   1.000
_cell.angle_alpha   90.00
_cell.angle_beta   90.00
_cell.angle_gamma   90.00
#
_symmetry.space_group_name_H-M   'P 1'
#
loop_
_entity.id
_entity.type
_entity.pdbx_description
1 polymer ?
#
loop_
_entity_poly.entity_id
_entity_poly.type
_entity_poly.pdbx_seq_one_letter_code
_entity_poly.pdbx_strand_id
1 'polypeptide(L)'
;MSHSKRNTSLAFFTSYERSLLKGDYGKQKSRLGRENFKAFDACNLCLQRARDPVACEAHAHIFCRECVMENLLTQRKEIKRMQTELDRRMKEEEEERAREDEEAKQRAIRDFDLLQMGLELRNGRKASRSQVEVTGRENGKLILEEVVKVDQNRGDGVKTKKRKFEVDEDELKRIAKEEQQKKKTEITEEKKAASAAKLPSFWVPSLTPSVANADAPRKNLKLSPVCPVSDTNHIHHFSLKTLVDVKFTEEKDDKNKHGEPQRSCPSCKRALNNASKAMLAKPCGHVICKPCVDKFVRPKDNPHDRSAKTQRCYVCDIDLSDKKSSSKKNGDKDRIRPGLVLIESDGTGFTAGGGIVTTERQGIAFQC
;
A
#
# COMPACT_ATOMS: atom_id res chain seq x y z
N MET A 1 -52.79 1.74 -33.92
CA MET A 1 -51.36 2.02 -34.14
C MET A 1 -50.56 1.44 -32.97
N SER A 2 -50.02 0.22 -33.10
CA SER A 2 -49.29 -0.43 -32.00
C SER A 2 -47.86 0.11 -31.92
N HIS A 3 -47.60 0.97 -30.93
CA HIS A 3 -46.27 1.53 -30.66
C HIS A 3 -45.38 0.59 -29.80
N SER A 4 -45.70 -0.71 -29.71
CA SER A 4 -45.06 -1.67 -28.79
C SER A 4 -43.95 -2.52 -29.40
N LYS A 5 -43.56 -2.28 -30.66
CA LYS A 5 -42.48 -3.04 -31.34
C LYS A 5 -41.09 -2.43 -31.22
N ARG A 6 -40.94 -1.29 -30.53
CA ARG A 6 -39.63 -0.65 -30.33
C ARG A 6 -39.12 -0.89 -28.92
N ASN A 7 -37.86 -1.30 -28.86
CA ASN A 7 -37.09 -1.77 -27.70
C ASN A 7 -36.77 -0.68 -26.65
N THR A 8 -37.64 0.32 -26.50
CA THR A 8 -37.35 1.57 -25.76
C THR A 8 -38.49 2.04 -24.87
N SER A 9 -39.60 1.30 -24.76
CA SER A 9 -40.78 1.74 -23.98
C SER A 9 -40.83 1.21 -22.55
N LEU A 10 -39.98 0.23 -22.19
CA LEU A 10 -39.94 -0.35 -20.84
C LEU A 10 -38.69 0.12 -20.10
N ALA A 11 -38.86 0.53 -18.84
CA ALA A 11 -37.76 0.88 -17.94
C ALA A 11 -36.93 -0.34 -17.49
N PHE A 12 -37.32 -1.55 -17.91
CA PHE A 12 -36.63 -2.79 -17.62
C PHE A 12 -36.47 -3.61 -18.89
N PHE A 13 -35.31 -4.26 -19.04
CA PHE A 13 -35.08 -5.22 -20.12
C PHE A 13 -35.89 -6.49 -19.91
N THR A 14 -36.54 -6.96 -20.97
CA THR A 14 -37.21 -8.27 -21.01
C THR A 14 -36.18 -9.41 -20.93
N SER A 15 -36.61 -10.63 -20.59
CA SER A 15 -35.70 -11.78 -20.53
C SER A 15 -34.99 -12.06 -21.86
N TYR A 16 -35.67 -11.81 -22.99
CA TYR A 16 -35.11 -12.00 -24.32
C TYR A 16 -34.04 -10.96 -24.62
N GLU A 17 -34.28 -9.68 -24.33
CA GLU A 17 -33.27 -8.62 -24.45
C GLU A 17 -32.06 -8.90 -23.56
N ARG A 18 -32.27 -9.31 -22.30
CA ARG A 18 -31.16 -9.71 -21.42
C ARG A 18 -30.34 -10.86 -21.98
N SER A 19 -30.95 -11.77 -22.75
CA SER A 19 -30.23 -12.87 -23.39
C SER A 19 -29.36 -12.41 -24.56
N LEU A 20 -29.82 -11.41 -25.34
CA LEU A 20 -29.04 -10.79 -26.41
C LEU A 20 -27.86 -9.98 -25.87
N LEU A 21 -28.08 -9.23 -24.77
CA LEU A 21 -27.02 -8.42 -24.16
C LEU A 21 -26.00 -9.23 -23.33
N LYS A 22 -26.28 -10.51 -23.02
CA LYS A 22 -25.42 -11.37 -22.19
C LYS A 22 -24.01 -11.57 -22.76
N GLY A 23 -23.87 -11.40 -24.09
CA GLY A 23 -22.60 -11.50 -24.81
C GLY A 23 -21.80 -10.19 -24.89
N ASP A 24 -22.43 -9.03 -24.61
CA ASP A 24 -21.85 -7.71 -24.89
C ASP A 24 -21.75 -6.81 -23.63
N TYR A 25 -22.66 -6.98 -22.66
CA TYR A 25 -22.75 -6.11 -21.47
C TYR A 25 -22.80 -6.90 -20.15
N GLY A 26 -22.34 -6.26 -19.08
CA GLY A 26 -22.32 -6.86 -17.74
C GLY A 26 -21.15 -7.79 -17.47
N LYS A 27 -21.32 -8.73 -16.52
CA LYS A 27 -20.29 -9.72 -16.15
C LYS A 27 -20.32 -10.91 -17.10
N GLN A 28 -19.34 -11.01 -17.98
CA GLN A 28 -19.19 -12.13 -18.90
C GLN A 28 -18.34 -13.22 -18.24
N LYS A 29 -18.80 -14.47 -18.30
CA LYS A 29 -18.04 -15.63 -17.83
C LYS A 29 -17.77 -16.56 -19.01
N SER A 30 -16.50 -16.84 -19.29
CA SER A 30 -16.09 -17.81 -20.31
C SER A 30 -15.29 -18.94 -19.70
N ARG A 31 -15.38 -20.14 -20.28
CA ARG A 31 -14.56 -21.29 -19.89
C ARG A 31 -13.28 -21.30 -20.73
N LEU A 32 -12.14 -21.40 -20.07
CA LEU A 32 -10.84 -21.53 -20.71
C LEU A 32 -10.54 -23.01 -21.01
N GLY A 33 -10.17 -23.30 -22.26
CA GLY A 33 -9.64 -24.62 -22.64
C GLY A 33 -8.15 -24.77 -22.33
N ARG A 34 -7.57 -25.92 -22.69
CA ARG A 34 -6.18 -26.29 -22.36
C ARG A 34 -5.15 -25.35 -23.00
N GLU A 35 -5.44 -24.87 -24.19
CA GLU A 35 -4.65 -23.93 -24.98
C GLU A 35 -4.48 -22.56 -24.33
N ASN A 36 -5.37 -22.20 -23.40
CA ASN A 36 -5.29 -20.95 -22.64
C ASN A 36 -4.41 -21.06 -21.39
N PHE A 37 -3.99 -22.27 -21.02
CA PHE A 37 -3.15 -22.50 -19.85
C PHE A 37 -1.70 -22.70 -20.27
N LYS A 38 -0.82 -22.02 -19.56
CA LYS A 38 0.62 -22.16 -19.70
C LYS A 38 1.08 -23.58 -19.34
N ALA A 39 2.14 -24.05 -20.01
CA ALA A 39 2.81 -25.28 -19.64
C ALA A 39 3.44 -25.20 -18.24
N PHE A 40 3.48 -26.33 -17.53
CA PHE A 40 3.96 -26.43 -16.15
C PHE A 40 5.38 -25.86 -15.96
N ASP A 41 6.24 -26.08 -16.93
CA ASP A 41 7.67 -25.80 -16.87
C ASP A 41 8.08 -24.53 -17.62
N ALA A 42 7.10 -23.73 -18.06
CA ALA A 42 7.34 -22.48 -18.76
C ALA A 42 7.62 -21.32 -17.79
N CYS A 43 8.22 -20.25 -18.31
CA CYS A 43 8.50 -19.01 -17.59
C CYS A 43 7.28 -18.08 -17.59
N ASN A 44 6.97 -17.45 -16.47
CA ASN A 44 5.82 -16.52 -16.36
C ASN A 44 6.02 -15.17 -17.06
N LEU A 45 7.23 -14.87 -17.53
CA LEU A 45 7.53 -13.64 -18.26
C LEU A 45 7.58 -13.85 -19.77
N CYS A 46 8.34 -14.85 -20.25
CA CYS A 46 8.47 -15.11 -21.69
C CYS A 46 7.53 -16.20 -22.22
N LEU A 47 6.80 -16.92 -21.36
CA LEU A 47 5.86 -18.00 -21.69
C LEU A 47 6.47 -19.22 -22.42
N GLN A 48 7.77 -19.21 -22.67
CA GLN A 48 8.53 -20.35 -23.21
C GLN A 48 9.00 -21.28 -22.09
N ARG A 49 9.46 -22.49 -22.44
CA ARG A 49 10.09 -23.41 -21.48
C ARG A 49 11.23 -22.72 -20.74
N ALA A 50 11.19 -22.77 -19.41
CA ALA A 50 12.09 -21.99 -18.58
C ALA A 50 13.54 -22.50 -18.68
N ARG A 51 14.46 -21.62 -19.11
CA ARG A 51 15.91 -21.79 -19.12
C ARG A 51 16.48 -21.34 -17.78
N ASP A 52 17.35 -22.14 -17.18
CA ASP A 52 17.87 -21.93 -15.82
C ASP A 52 16.77 -21.46 -14.86
N PRO A 53 15.76 -22.32 -14.61
CA PRO A 53 14.54 -21.91 -13.97
C PRO A 53 14.81 -21.44 -12.54
N VAL A 54 14.25 -20.29 -12.18
CA VAL A 54 14.26 -19.72 -10.83
C VAL A 54 12.83 -19.51 -10.37
N ALA A 55 12.60 -19.58 -9.07
CA ALA A 55 11.28 -19.41 -8.48
C ALA A 55 11.24 -18.39 -7.36
N CYS A 56 10.09 -17.72 -7.20
CA CYS A 56 9.85 -16.85 -6.05
C CYS A 56 9.68 -17.67 -4.76
N GLU A 57 10.13 -17.12 -3.63
CA GLU A 57 10.09 -17.84 -2.36
C GLU A 57 8.67 -18.14 -1.85
N ALA A 58 7.71 -17.24 -2.09
CA ALA A 58 6.39 -17.29 -1.49
C ALA A 58 5.46 -18.31 -2.17
N HIS A 59 5.35 -18.25 -3.50
CA HIS A 59 4.38 -19.03 -4.30
C HIS A 59 5.01 -19.93 -5.36
N ALA A 60 6.35 -20.00 -5.39
CA ALA A 60 7.12 -20.81 -6.34
C ALA A 60 6.74 -20.58 -7.82
N HIS A 61 6.42 -19.34 -8.19
CA HIS A 61 6.23 -18.94 -9.59
C HIS A 61 7.53 -19.11 -10.37
N ILE A 62 7.50 -19.85 -11.48
CA ILE A 62 8.68 -20.18 -12.28
C ILE A 62 8.99 -19.08 -13.31
N PHE A 63 10.27 -18.76 -13.43
CA PHE A 63 10.78 -17.83 -14.43
C PHE A 63 12.13 -18.29 -14.98
N CYS A 64 12.55 -17.77 -16.14
CA CYS A 64 13.94 -17.83 -16.55
C CYS A 64 14.76 -16.87 -15.68
N ARG A 65 16.01 -17.26 -15.37
CA ARG A 65 16.94 -16.38 -14.64
C ARG A 65 17.08 -15.03 -15.32
N GLU A 66 17.32 -14.99 -16.63
CA GLU A 66 17.46 -13.74 -17.40
C GLU A 66 16.22 -12.82 -17.29
N CYS A 67 15.02 -13.36 -17.49
CA CYS A 67 13.78 -12.57 -17.51
C CYS A 67 13.51 -11.94 -16.14
N VAL A 68 13.78 -12.67 -15.05
CA VAL A 68 13.62 -12.12 -13.70
C VAL A 68 14.62 -11.02 -13.42
N MET A 69 15.87 -11.20 -13.82
CA MET A 69 16.89 -10.18 -13.62
C MET A 69 16.49 -8.88 -14.32
N GLU A 70 16.07 -8.96 -15.58
CA GLU A 70 15.61 -7.80 -16.36
C GLU A 70 14.38 -7.13 -15.74
N ASN A 71 13.40 -7.93 -15.31
CA ASN A 71 12.21 -7.42 -14.64
C ASN A 71 12.55 -6.72 -13.32
N LEU A 72 13.43 -7.30 -12.49
CA LEU A 72 13.88 -6.69 -11.24
C LEU A 72 14.64 -5.38 -11.47
N LEU A 73 15.49 -5.32 -12.49
CA LEU A 73 16.20 -4.09 -12.87
C LEU A 73 15.23 -3.00 -13.33
N THR A 74 14.25 -3.37 -14.17
CA THR A 74 13.20 -2.47 -14.64
C THR A 74 12.39 -1.91 -13.48
N GLN A 75 11.92 -2.77 -12.58
CA GLN A 75 11.17 -2.34 -11.40
C GLN A 75 12.00 -1.46 -10.47
N ARG A 76 13.28 -1.78 -10.25
CA ARG A 76 14.17 -0.93 -9.43
C ARG A 76 14.41 0.44 -10.05
N LYS A 77 14.56 0.51 -11.38
CA LYS A 77 14.70 1.79 -12.10
C LYS A 77 13.44 2.64 -11.96
N GLU A 78 12.27 2.03 -12.10
CA GLU A 78 10.99 2.73 -11.95
C GLU A 78 10.75 3.17 -10.51
N ILE A 79 11.03 2.30 -9.52
CA ILE A 79 10.96 2.66 -8.10
C ILE A 79 11.88 3.85 -7.79
N LYS A 80 13.11 3.85 -8.31
CA LYS A 80 14.04 4.97 -8.12
C LYS A 80 13.49 6.26 -8.75
N ARG A 81 12.95 6.18 -9.97
CA ARG A 81 12.32 7.33 -10.64
C ARG A 81 11.16 7.91 -9.83
N MET A 82 10.28 7.04 -9.34
CA MET A 82 9.13 7.43 -8.51
C MET A 82 9.57 8.02 -7.18
N GLN A 83 10.61 7.46 -6.55
CA GLN A 83 11.20 8.01 -5.33
C GLN A 83 11.80 9.39 -5.55
N THR A 84 12.60 9.60 -6.61
CA THR A 84 13.14 10.93 -6.93
C THR A 84 12.05 11.97 -7.17
N GLU A 85 10.96 11.60 -7.85
CA GLU A 85 9.84 12.52 -8.09
C GLU A 85 9.07 12.84 -6.81
N LEU A 86 8.88 11.85 -5.92
CA LEU A 86 8.28 12.08 -4.60
C LEU A 86 9.17 12.97 -3.73
N ASP A 87 10.48 12.71 -3.69
CA ASP A 87 11.45 13.51 -2.93
C ASP A 87 11.48 14.97 -3.43
N ARG A 88 11.40 15.17 -4.76
CA ARG A 88 11.30 16.50 -5.37
C ARG A 88 10.04 17.24 -4.90
N ARG A 89 8.87 16.58 -4.95
CA ARG A 89 7.60 17.16 -4.49
C ARG A 89 7.61 17.47 -3.00
N MET A 90 8.12 16.55 -2.18
CA MET A 90 8.26 16.75 -0.75
C MET A 90 9.13 17.98 -0.43
N LYS A 91 10.24 18.15 -1.15
CA LYS A 91 11.11 19.33 -0.99
C LYS A 91 10.41 20.63 -1.41
N GLU A 92 9.67 20.62 -2.51
CA GLU A 92 8.90 21.78 -2.98
C GLU A 92 7.81 22.18 -1.95
N GLU A 93 7.09 21.20 -1.38
CA GLU A 93 6.10 21.42 -0.33
C GLU A 93 6.72 21.92 0.99
N GLU A 94 7.90 21.41 1.37
CA GLU A 94 8.63 21.87 2.55
C GLU A 94 9.12 23.32 2.38
N GLU A 95 9.63 23.69 1.20
CA GLU A 95 10.01 25.06 0.87
C GLU A 95 8.80 26.01 0.84
N GLU A 96 7.68 25.59 0.27
CA GLU A 96 6.44 26.37 0.30
C GLU A 96 5.94 26.57 1.72
N ARG A 97 5.90 25.52 2.54
CA ARG A 97 5.54 25.62 3.95
C ARG A 97 6.47 26.56 4.73
N ALA A 98 7.77 26.52 4.46
CA ALA A 98 8.73 27.43 5.08
C ALA A 98 8.45 28.90 4.70
N ARG A 99 8.17 29.18 3.42
CA ARG A 99 7.75 30.52 2.96
C ARG A 99 6.46 30.98 3.63
N GLU A 100 5.46 30.10 3.72
CA GLU A 100 4.19 30.43 4.39
C GLU A 100 4.38 30.72 5.89
N ASP A 101 5.23 29.95 6.57
CA ASP A 101 5.55 30.16 7.98
C ASP A 101 6.32 31.48 8.19
N GLU A 102 7.23 31.85 7.28
CA GLU A 102 7.91 33.15 7.30
C GLU A 102 6.94 34.31 7.06
N GLU A 103 6.04 34.21 6.08
CA GLU A 103 5.00 35.21 5.85
C GLU A 103 4.07 35.34 7.06
N ALA A 104 3.67 34.23 7.68
CA ALA A 104 2.82 34.24 8.87
C ALA A 104 3.54 34.91 10.06
N LYS A 105 4.84 34.67 10.24
CA LYS A 105 5.66 35.37 11.25
C LYS A 105 5.72 36.87 10.97
N GLN A 106 5.95 37.28 9.72
CA GLN A 106 6.00 38.69 9.35
C GLN A 106 4.66 39.39 9.57
N ARG A 107 3.53 38.75 9.21
CA ARG A 107 2.19 39.29 9.49
C ARG A 107 1.94 39.43 10.99
N ALA A 108 2.30 38.41 11.78
CA ALA A 108 2.18 38.47 13.23
C ALA A 108 3.00 39.61 13.87
N ILE A 109 4.20 39.90 13.35
CA ILE A 109 5.03 41.04 13.81
C ILE A 109 4.34 42.37 13.45
N ARG A 110 3.86 42.52 12.21
CA ARG A 110 3.16 43.75 11.78
C ARG A 110 1.89 44.02 12.59
N ASP A 111 1.11 42.97 12.85
CA ASP A 111 -0.10 43.08 13.67
C ASP A 111 0.23 43.49 15.11
N PHE A 112 1.34 42.98 15.65
CA PHE A 112 1.84 43.38 16.97
C PHE A 112 2.29 44.85 17.02
N ASP A 113 3.03 45.32 16.01
CA ASP A 113 3.47 46.72 15.91
C ASP A 113 2.27 47.67 15.81
N LEU A 114 1.25 47.33 15.00
CA LEU A 114 0.01 48.10 14.88
C LEU A 114 -0.75 48.19 16.21
N LEU A 115 -0.81 47.08 16.96
CA LEU A 115 -1.40 47.05 18.30
C LEU A 115 -0.65 47.94 19.29
N GLN A 116 0.69 47.96 19.25
CA GLN A 116 1.50 48.86 20.08
C GLN A 116 1.27 50.34 19.74
N MET A 117 1.11 50.66 18.45
CA MET A 117 0.80 52.02 17.98
C MET A 117 -0.63 52.48 18.32
N GLY A 118 -1.45 51.63 18.95
CA GLY A 118 -2.81 51.97 19.37
C GLY A 118 -3.83 51.98 18.23
N LEU A 119 -3.49 51.48 17.04
CA LEU A 119 -4.45 51.26 15.97
C LEU A 119 -5.21 49.94 16.26
N GLU A 120 -6.50 50.05 16.54
CA GLU A 120 -7.35 48.86 16.67
C GLU A 120 -7.42 48.12 15.32
N LEU A 121 -6.97 46.86 15.30
CA LEU A 121 -7.18 45.97 14.16
C LEU A 121 -8.68 45.86 13.91
N ARG A 122 -9.12 46.30 12.72
CA ARG A 122 -10.52 46.30 12.30
C ARG A 122 -10.99 44.87 12.03
N ASN A 123 -11.18 44.10 13.10
CA ASN A 123 -11.99 42.89 13.19
C ASN A 123 -12.38 42.64 14.66
N GLY A 124 -13.39 43.38 15.12
CA GLY A 124 -14.47 42.84 15.95
C GLY A 124 -14.17 42.26 17.33
N ARG A 125 -13.01 42.45 17.94
CA ARG A 125 -12.81 42.16 19.37
C ARG A 125 -12.71 43.45 20.15
N LYS A 126 -13.80 43.79 20.86
CA LYS A 126 -13.78 44.78 21.94
C LYS A 126 -12.85 44.27 23.05
N ALA A 127 -11.55 44.53 22.91
CA ALA A 127 -10.62 44.41 24.02
C ALA A 127 -10.90 45.60 24.94
N SER A 128 -11.75 45.38 25.94
CA SER A 128 -11.79 46.22 27.13
C SER A 128 -10.35 46.33 27.64
N ARG A 129 -9.76 47.52 27.51
CA ARG A 129 -8.37 47.82 27.88
C ARG A 129 -8.24 47.77 29.41
N SER A 130 -8.13 46.57 29.99
CA SER A 130 -7.56 46.43 31.33
C SER A 130 -6.04 46.49 31.19
N GLN A 131 -5.46 47.54 31.77
CA GLN A 131 -4.01 47.69 31.85
C GLN A 131 -3.53 46.71 32.91
N VAL A 132 -2.92 45.61 32.47
CA VAL A 132 -2.29 44.61 33.33
C VAL A 132 -0.81 44.94 33.43
N GLU A 133 -0.34 45.28 34.62
CA GLU A 133 1.07 45.61 34.89
C GLU A 133 1.75 44.47 35.66
N VAL A 134 2.94 44.08 35.22
CA VAL A 134 3.78 43.08 35.90
C VAL A 134 4.52 43.78 37.03
N THR A 135 4.19 43.44 38.28
CA THR A 135 4.70 44.15 39.46
C THR A 135 5.84 43.42 40.18
N GLY A 136 6.10 42.14 39.88
CA GLY A 136 7.25 41.40 40.43
C GLY A 136 7.28 39.90 40.11
N ARG A 137 8.40 39.25 40.47
CA ARG A 137 8.62 37.79 40.41
C ARG A 137 8.94 37.28 41.81
N GLU A 138 8.14 36.35 42.33
CA GLU A 138 8.39 35.65 43.59
C GLU A 138 8.21 34.14 43.37
N ASN A 139 9.15 33.32 43.85
CA ASN A 139 9.09 31.85 43.81
C ASN A 139 8.78 31.20 42.45
N GLY A 140 9.27 31.78 41.34
CA GLY A 140 9.04 31.26 39.99
C GLY A 140 7.68 31.62 39.38
N LYS A 141 6.84 32.38 40.09
CA LYS A 141 5.54 32.86 39.61
C LYS A 141 5.58 34.36 39.26
N LEU A 142 4.85 34.73 38.22
CA LEU A 142 4.68 36.13 37.79
C LEU A 142 3.43 36.72 38.44
N ILE A 143 3.58 37.82 39.18
CA ILE A 143 2.47 38.54 39.82
C ILE A 143 1.98 39.61 38.86
N LEU A 144 0.75 39.45 38.36
CA LEU A 144 0.09 40.40 37.47
C LEU A 144 -0.95 41.20 38.26
N GLU A 145 -0.87 42.53 38.16
CA GLU A 145 -1.83 43.44 38.80
C GLU A 145 -2.76 44.01 37.73
N GLU A 146 -4.05 43.66 37.78
CA GLU A 146 -5.07 44.17 36.87
C GLU A 146 -5.80 45.37 37.50
N VAL A 147 -5.72 46.53 36.87
CA VAL A 147 -6.43 47.75 37.32
C VAL A 147 -7.76 47.85 36.57
N VAL A 148 -8.83 47.34 37.19
CA VAL A 148 -10.20 47.48 36.66
C VAL A 148 -10.76 48.85 37.06
N LYS A 149 -10.90 49.77 36.11
CA LYS A 149 -11.68 51.00 36.30
C LYS A 149 -13.16 50.66 36.14
N VAL A 150 -13.91 50.72 37.24
CA VAL A 150 -15.37 50.54 37.22
C VAL A 150 -16.00 51.92 37.13
N ASP A 151 -16.60 52.26 36.00
CA ASP A 151 -17.45 53.45 35.89
C ASP A 151 -18.74 53.21 36.67
N GLN A 152 -18.89 53.90 37.80
CA GLN A 152 -20.19 54.05 38.46
C GLN A 152 -20.63 55.50 38.38
N ASN A 153 -21.79 55.67 37.76
CA ASN A 153 -22.48 56.93 37.61
C ASN A 153 -23.19 57.27 38.92
N ARG A 154 -22.50 57.99 39.82
CA ARG A 154 -23.01 58.96 40.82
C ARG A 154 -21.93 59.18 41.88
N GLY A 155 -21.61 60.45 42.12
CA GLY A 155 -20.46 60.88 42.90
C GLY A 155 -20.40 60.28 44.30
N ASP A 156 -19.35 59.52 44.56
CA ASP A 156 -18.36 59.76 45.62
C ASP A 156 -17.21 58.75 45.46
N GLY A 157 -15.96 59.21 45.51
CA GLY A 157 -14.72 58.39 45.59
C GLY A 157 -14.47 57.26 44.56
N VAL A 158 -13.50 57.45 43.65
CA VAL A 158 -12.95 56.38 42.80
C VAL A 158 -12.29 55.29 43.66
N LYS A 159 -12.99 54.18 43.93
CA LYS A 159 -12.40 53.00 44.58
C LYS A 159 -11.78 52.07 43.53
N THR A 160 -10.45 52.11 43.41
CA THR A 160 -9.68 51.16 42.61
C THR A 160 -9.64 49.81 43.33
N LYS A 161 -10.23 48.76 42.75
CA LYS A 161 -10.22 47.41 43.35
C LYS A 161 -9.13 46.59 42.66
N LYS A 162 -7.97 46.44 43.32
CA LYS A 162 -6.83 45.67 42.80
C LYS A 162 -7.06 44.17 43.03
N ARG A 163 -6.98 43.38 41.97
CA ARG A 163 -6.99 41.90 42.04
C ARG A 163 -5.60 41.41 41.68
N LYS A 164 -4.98 40.65 42.60
CA LYS A 164 -3.72 39.95 42.35
C LYS A 164 -4.04 38.57 41.82
N PHE A 165 -3.50 38.24 40.65
CA PHE A 165 -3.54 36.89 40.09
C PHE A 165 -2.11 36.35 40.00
N GLU A 166 -1.92 35.12 40.46
CA GLU A 166 -0.69 34.36 40.27
C GLU A 166 -0.89 33.46 39.05
N VAL A 167 -0.04 33.63 38.02
CA VAL A 167 -0.08 32.78 36.84
C VAL A 167 1.28 32.09 36.69
N ASP A 168 1.24 30.77 36.56
CA ASP A 168 2.43 29.94 36.39
C ASP A 168 2.99 30.06 34.95
N GLU A 169 4.33 30.02 34.82
CA GLU A 169 5.01 30.22 33.53
C GLU A 169 4.64 29.13 32.50
N ASP A 170 4.36 27.91 32.96
CA ASP A 170 3.94 26.80 32.12
C ASP A 170 2.48 26.95 31.64
N GLU A 171 1.63 27.59 32.43
CA GLU A 171 0.26 27.92 32.04
C GLU A 171 0.25 29.04 30.99
N LEU A 172 1.13 30.03 31.13
CA LEU A 172 1.37 31.08 30.12
C LEU A 172 1.85 30.50 28.79
N LYS A 173 2.78 29.54 28.82
CA LYS A 173 3.26 28.83 27.62
C LYS A 173 2.15 28.02 26.96
N ARG A 174 1.22 27.45 27.75
CA ARG A 174 0.06 26.71 27.22
C ARG A 174 -0.94 27.65 26.53
N ILE A 175 -1.25 28.78 27.15
CA ILE A 175 -2.14 29.81 26.59
C ILE A 175 -1.56 30.36 25.28
N ALA A 176 -0.26 30.66 25.26
CA ALA A 176 0.42 31.14 24.04
C ALA A 176 0.37 30.10 22.90
N LYS A 177 0.57 28.80 23.20
CA LYS A 177 0.44 27.72 22.20
C LYS A 177 -1.00 27.57 21.69
N GLU A 178 -1.99 27.70 22.57
CA GLU A 178 -3.40 27.57 22.21
C GLU A 178 -3.88 28.76 21.36
N GLU A 179 -3.46 29.99 21.67
CA GLU A 179 -3.71 31.16 20.83
C GLU A 179 -3.01 31.04 19.47
N GLN A 180 -1.78 30.56 19.44
CA GLN A 180 -1.08 30.30 18.16
C GLN A 180 -1.80 29.24 17.32
N GLN A 181 -2.33 28.19 17.95
CA GLN A 181 -3.13 27.17 17.24
C GLN A 181 -4.43 27.75 16.69
N LYS A 182 -5.16 28.55 17.48
CA LYS A 182 -6.40 29.21 17.03
C LYS A 182 -6.16 30.18 15.88
N LYS A 183 -5.10 31.00 15.96
CA LYS A 183 -4.71 31.89 14.85
C LYS A 183 -4.30 31.10 13.60
N LYS A 184 -3.56 29.99 13.76
CA LYS A 184 -3.24 29.10 12.63
C LYS A 184 -4.50 28.52 11.99
N THR A 185 -5.49 28.08 12.77
CA THR A 185 -6.75 27.58 12.21
C THR A 185 -7.51 28.67 11.47
N GLU A 186 -7.62 29.87 12.04
CA GLU A 186 -8.29 31.02 11.40
C GLU A 186 -7.62 31.40 10.07
N ILE A 187 -6.28 31.48 10.03
CA ILE A 187 -5.52 31.75 8.80
C ILE A 187 -5.73 30.64 7.76
N THR A 188 -5.78 29.37 8.19
CA THR A 188 -6.05 28.27 7.25
C THR A 188 -7.49 28.28 6.72
N GLU A 189 -8.46 28.69 7.53
CA GLU A 189 -9.85 28.83 7.11
C GLU A 189 -10.03 30.01 6.14
N GLU A 190 -9.35 31.13 6.38
CA GLU A 190 -9.32 32.28 5.47
C GLU A 190 -8.66 31.89 4.13
N LYS A 191 -7.52 31.20 4.16
CA LYS A 191 -6.87 30.66 2.94
C LYS A 191 -7.78 29.67 2.21
N LYS A 192 -8.46 28.77 2.94
CA LYS A 192 -9.42 27.83 2.36
C LYS A 192 -10.60 28.55 1.72
N ALA A 193 -11.18 29.55 2.37
CA ALA A 193 -12.27 30.36 1.84
C ALA A 193 -11.83 31.14 0.57
N ALA A 194 -10.63 31.72 0.57
CA ALA A 194 -10.05 32.39 -0.60
C ALA A 194 -9.80 31.41 -1.76
N SER A 195 -9.35 30.18 -1.46
CA SER A 195 -9.15 29.14 -2.48
C SER A 195 -10.47 28.56 -3.00
N ALA A 196 -11.51 28.47 -2.16
CA ALA A 196 -12.85 28.00 -2.55
C ALA A 196 -13.54 28.95 -3.54
N ALA A 197 -13.21 30.25 -3.51
CA ALA A 197 -13.66 31.22 -4.51
C ALA A 197 -13.04 30.97 -5.91
N LYS A 198 -11.90 30.24 -6.00
CA LYS A 198 -11.31 29.77 -7.25
C LYS A 198 -11.74 28.33 -7.51
N LEU A 199 -12.85 28.15 -8.21
CA LEU A 199 -13.32 26.83 -8.63
C LEU A 199 -12.29 26.16 -9.56
N PRO A 200 -11.87 24.91 -9.27
CA PRO A 200 -11.03 24.16 -10.20
C PRO A 200 -11.83 23.89 -11.47
N SER A 201 -11.29 24.31 -12.62
CA SER A 201 -11.94 24.10 -13.91
C SER A 201 -11.12 23.12 -14.73
N PHE A 202 -11.72 21.98 -15.04
CA PHE A 202 -11.10 20.92 -15.82
C PHE A 202 -10.63 21.39 -17.21
N TRP A 203 -11.29 22.40 -17.76
CA TRP A 203 -11.05 22.90 -19.12
C TRP A 203 -9.99 23.99 -19.23
N VAL A 204 -9.51 24.54 -18.10
CA VAL A 204 -8.50 25.60 -18.10
C VAL A 204 -7.18 25.00 -17.62
N PRO A 205 -6.14 24.86 -18.46
CA PRO A 205 -4.89 24.19 -18.10
C PRO A 205 -4.25 24.65 -16.78
N SER A 206 -4.34 25.95 -16.46
CA SER A 206 -3.82 26.54 -15.22
C SER A 206 -4.68 26.29 -13.97
N LEU A 207 -5.93 25.86 -14.13
CA LEU A 207 -6.89 25.52 -13.07
C LEU A 207 -7.32 24.05 -13.13
N THR A 208 -6.61 23.24 -13.93
CA THR A 208 -6.80 21.80 -13.91
C THR A 208 -6.53 21.31 -12.50
N PRO A 209 -7.43 20.51 -11.90
CA PRO A 209 -7.16 19.89 -10.61
C PRO A 209 -6.03 18.87 -10.82
N SER A 210 -4.79 19.36 -10.86
CA SER A 210 -3.61 18.52 -10.83
C SER A 210 -3.59 17.82 -9.48
N VAL A 211 -3.16 16.56 -9.50
CA VAL A 211 -2.87 15.76 -8.30
C VAL A 211 -1.81 16.43 -7.40
N ALA A 212 -1.22 17.55 -7.82
CA ALA A 212 -0.33 18.41 -7.06
C ALA A 212 -0.92 18.94 -5.75
N ASN A 213 -2.24 19.07 -5.63
CA ASN A 213 -2.88 19.55 -4.39
C ASN A 213 -3.40 18.43 -3.47
N ALA A 214 -3.23 17.16 -3.84
CA ALA A 214 -3.43 16.09 -2.87
C ALA A 214 -2.23 16.08 -1.95
N ASP A 215 -2.42 16.32 -0.64
CA ASP A 215 -1.40 16.21 0.39
C ASP A 215 -0.41 15.09 0.01
N ALA A 216 0.84 15.41 -0.35
CA ALA A 216 1.79 14.37 -0.68
C ALA A 216 1.82 13.37 0.48
N PRO A 217 1.87 12.06 0.19
CA PRO A 217 1.89 11.06 1.24
C PRO A 217 3.07 11.37 2.17
N ARG A 218 2.76 11.77 3.40
CA ARG A 218 3.71 12.32 4.41
C ARG A 218 4.82 11.36 4.83
N LYS A 219 4.90 10.17 4.23
CA LYS A 219 5.86 9.12 4.56
C LYS A 219 6.43 8.56 3.27
N ASN A 220 7.76 8.49 3.21
CA ASN A 220 8.49 7.77 2.18
C ASN A 220 7.99 6.32 2.11
N LEU A 221 7.16 6.03 1.11
CA LEU A 221 6.68 4.68 0.84
C LEU A 221 7.88 3.88 0.33
N LYS A 222 8.39 2.96 1.15
CA LYS A 222 9.46 2.05 0.75
C LYS A 222 8.91 1.02 -0.24
N LEU A 223 8.91 1.39 -1.52
CA LEU A 223 8.53 0.50 -2.61
C LEU A 223 9.61 -0.58 -2.78
N SER A 224 9.17 -1.83 -2.90
CA SER A 224 10.02 -2.98 -3.20
C SER A 224 9.50 -3.71 -4.43
N PRO A 225 10.38 -4.34 -5.23
CA PRO A 225 9.95 -5.09 -6.40
C PRO A 225 8.90 -6.15 -6.05
N VAL A 226 7.88 -6.25 -6.89
CA VAL A 226 6.71 -7.12 -6.74
C VAL A 226 6.75 -8.20 -7.81
N CYS A 227 6.40 -9.43 -7.45
CA CYS A 227 6.29 -10.50 -8.44
C CYS A 227 5.24 -10.15 -9.52
N PRO A 228 5.56 -10.24 -10.82
CA PRO A 228 4.61 -9.94 -11.90
C PRO A 228 3.33 -10.79 -11.88
N VAL A 229 3.39 -11.96 -11.22
CA VAL A 229 2.31 -12.96 -11.15
C VAL A 229 1.56 -12.85 -9.82
N SER A 230 1.91 -11.91 -8.93
CA SER A 230 1.20 -11.77 -7.67
C SER A 230 -0.25 -11.33 -7.90
N ASP A 231 -1.19 -11.98 -7.21
CA ASP A 231 -2.59 -11.57 -7.23
C ASP A 231 -2.78 -10.17 -6.62
N THR A 232 -3.83 -9.48 -7.07
CA THR A 232 -4.24 -8.18 -6.50
C THR A 232 -4.51 -8.24 -5.00
N ASN A 233 -4.95 -9.40 -4.50
CA ASN A 233 -5.24 -9.62 -3.08
C ASN A 233 -4.01 -10.08 -2.28
N HIS A 234 -3.00 -10.66 -2.93
CA HIS A 234 -1.83 -11.26 -2.27
C HIS A 234 -0.55 -10.83 -2.98
N ILE A 235 -0.26 -9.54 -2.86
CA ILE A 235 0.99 -8.96 -3.35
C ILE A 235 2.14 -9.51 -2.52
N HIS A 236 3.12 -10.12 -3.20
CA HIS A 236 4.36 -10.55 -2.56
C HIS A 236 5.56 -9.93 -3.28
N HIS A 237 6.55 -9.55 -2.46
CA HIS A 237 7.78 -8.97 -2.93
C HIS A 237 8.83 -10.06 -3.14
N PHE A 238 9.74 -9.81 -4.08
CA PHE A 238 10.84 -10.71 -4.37
C PHE A 238 12.11 -9.92 -4.68
N SER A 239 13.24 -10.50 -4.31
CA SER A 239 14.58 -9.94 -4.50
C SER A 239 15.52 -11.06 -4.97
N LEU A 240 16.69 -10.67 -5.48
CA LEU A 240 17.69 -11.63 -5.97
C LEU A 240 18.09 -12.68 -4.94
N LYS A 241 18.16 -12.29 -3.66
CA LYS A 241 18.53 -13.19 -2.56
C LYS A 241 17.43 -14.17 -2.18
N THR A 242 16.17 -13.82 -2.47
CA THR A 242 14.99 -14.64 -2.14
C THR A 242 14.61 -15.56 -3.30
N LEU A 243 15.28 -15.47 -4.45
CA LEU A 243 15.05 -16.38 -5.57
C LEU A 243 15.65 -17.74 -5.26
N VAL A 244 14.89 -18.79 -5.54
CA VAL A 244 15.34 -20.18 -5.38
C VAL A 244 15.64 -20.74 -6.76
N ASP A 245 16.85 -21.24 -6.97
CA ASP A 245 17.19 -21.94 -8.21
C ASP A 245 16.40 -23.27 -8.26
N VAL A 246 15.70 -23.53 -9.36
CA VAL A 246 14.86 -24.71 -9.54
C VAL A 246 15.63 -25.76 -10.33
N LYS A 247 15.68 -26.98 -9.81
CA LYS A 247 16.36 -28.13 -10.41
C LYS A 247 15.33 -29.18 -10.79
N PHE A 248 15.04 -29.26 -12.08
CA PHE A 248 14.23 -30.35 -12.62
C PHE A 248 15.10 -31.54 -12.97
N THR A 249 14.60 -32.74 -12.68
CA THR A 249 15.18 -33.97 -13.23
C THR A 249 14.64 -34.16 -14.63
N GLU A 250 15.53 -34.35 -15.60
CA GLU A 250 15.21 -34.54 -17.01
C GLU A 250 15.66 -35.93 -17.43
N GLU A 251 14.73 -36.75 -17.91
CA GLU A 251 15.04 -38.06 -18.50
C GLU A 251 15.26 -37.88 -20.00
N LYS A 252 16.37 -38.41 -20.53
CA LYS A 252 16.79 -38.18 -21.93
C LYS A 252 15.99 -39.01 -22.93
N ASP A 253 15.36 -40.08 -22.47
CA ASP A 253 14.64 -41.03 -23.32
C ASP A 253 13.19 -40.59 -23.60
N ASP A 254 12.58 -39.87 -22.65
CA ASP A 254 11.22 -39.35 -22.78
C ASP A 254 11.23 -37.91 -23.30
N LYS A 255 10.79 -37.73 -24.55
CA LYS A 255 10.64 -36.41 -25.16
C LYS A 255 9.19 -35.93 -25.08
N ASN A 256 9.01 -34.65 -24.78
CA ASN A 256 7.73 -33.99 -24.91
C ASN A 256 7.27 -33.96 -26.37
N LYS A 257 5.99 -33.62 -26.58
CA LYS A 257 5.42 -33.39 -27.92
C LYS A 257 6.21 -32.37 -28.77
N HIS A 258 7.00 -31.53 -28.13
CA HIS A 258 7.84 -30.49 -28.77
C HIS A 258 9.31 -30.90 -28.95
N GLY A 259 9.68 -32.16 -28.66
CA GLY A 259 11.03 -32.69 -28.86
C GLY A 259 12.04 -32.38 -27.74
N GLU A 260 11.62 -31.64 -26.71
CA GLU A 260 12.42 -31.31 -25.52
C GLU A 260 12.36 -32.43 -24.46
N PRO A 261 13.38 -32.59 -23.60
CA PRO A 261 13.38 -33.64 -22.58
C PRO A 261 12.27 -33.42 -21.54
N GLN A 262 11.53 -34.48 -21.24
CA GLN A 262 10.43 -34.47 -20.28
C GLN A 262 10.98 -34.31 -18.86
N ARG A 263 10.50 -33.27 -18.17
CA ARG A 263 10.80 -33.06 -16.73
C ARG A 263 9.98 -34.05 -15.92
N SER A 264 10.63 -34.85 -15.08
CA SER A 264 10.00 -35.90 -14.27
C SER A 264 10.32 -35.76 -12.77
N CYS A 265 9.51 -36.41 -11.93
CA CYS A 265 9.72 -36.44 -10.49
C CYS A 265 10.87 -37.38 -10.12
N PRO A 266 11.86 -36.98 -9.31
CA PRO A 266 13.00 -37.83 -8.95
C PRO A 266 12.62 -39.07 -8.13
N SER A 267 11.48 -39.05 -7.43
CA SER A 267 11.04 -40.18 -6.59
C SER A 267 10.28 -41.24 -7.36
N CYS A 268 9.36 -40.85 -8.25
CA CYS A 268 8.47 -41.79 -8.95
C CYS A 268 8.66 -41.83 -10.47
N LYS A 269 9.58 -41.02 -11.01
CA LYS A 269 9.85 -40.88 -12.45
C LYS A 269 8.63 -40.51 -13.30
N ARG A 270 7.55 -40.06 -12.66
CA ARG A 270 6.36 -39.60 -13.36
C ARG A 270 6.63 -38.22 -13.97
N ALA A 271 6.27 -38.06 -15.25
CA ALA A 271 6.26 -36.78 -15.95
C ALA A 271 5.48 -35.70 -15.16
N LEU A 272 6.11 -34.55 -14.94
CA LEU A 272 5.50 -33.40 -14.27
C LEU A 272 4.67 -32.60 -15.27
N ASN A 273 3.40 -32.42 -14.95
CA ASN A 273 2.45 -31.63 -15.73
C ASN A 273 1.54 -30.80 -14.80
N ASN A 274 0.69 -29.93 -15.36
CA ASN A 274 -0.21 -29.08 -14.59
C ASN A 274 -1.14 -29.87 -13.63
N ALA A 275 -1.46 -31.14 -13.95
CA ALA A 275 -2.32 -31.98 -13.11
C ALA A 275 -1.57 -32.65 -11.94
N SER A 276 -0.24 -32.79 -12.03
CA SER A 276 0.57 -33.54 -11.07
C SER A 276 0.78 -32.82 -9.72
N LYS A 277 0.44 -31.53 -9.63
CA LYS A 277 0.63 -30.65 -8.46
C LYS A 277 2.03 -30.84 -7.86
N ALA A 278 3.03 -30.24 -8.47
CA ALA A 278 4.42 -30.38 -8.03
C ALA A 278 4.78 -29.37 -6.92
N MET A 279 5.70 -29.77 -6.04
CA MET A 279 6.21 -28.96 -4.94
C MET A 279 7.71 -28.73 -5.10
N LEU A 280 8.13 -27.50 -4.81
CA LEU A 280 9.52 -27.07 -4.76
C LEU A 280 10.05 -27.16 -3.33
N ALA A 281 11.18 -27.83 -3.14
CA ALA A 281 11.88 -27.90 -1.87
C ALA A 281 12.91 -26.76 -1.74
N LYS A 282 12.69 -25.83 -0.80
CA LYS A 282 13.59 -24.72 -0.48
C LYS A 282 14.49 -25.08 0.70
N PRO A 283 15.80 -24.82 0.67
CA PRO A 283 16.54 -24.02 -0.32
C PRO A 283 17.12 -24.83 -1.50
N CYS A 284 17.01 -26.15 -1.51
CA CYS A 284 17.76 -27.01 -2.43
C CYS A 284 17.33 -26.97 -3.91
N GLY A 285 16.11 -26.52 -4.19
CA GLY A 285 15.61 -26.34 -5.55
C GLY A 285 14.98 -27.55 -6.21
N HIS A 286 14.98 -28.73 -5.57
CA HIS A 286 14.43 -29.95 -6.17
C HIS A 286 12.91 -29.91 -6.27
N VAL A 287 12.38 -30.35 -7.42
CA VAL A 287 10.93 -30.42 -7.67
C VAL A 287 10.44 -31.86 -7.55
N ILE A 288 9.43 -32.07 -6.72
CA ILE A 288 8.88 -33.40 -6.41
C ILE A 288 7.36 -33.32 -6.54
N CYS A 289 6.71 -34.35 -7.11
CA CYS A 289 5.24 -34.36 -7.18
C CYS A 289 4.61 -34.48 -5.78
N LYS A 290 3.47 -33.82 -5.54
CA LYS A 290 2.78 -33.83 -4.24
C LYS A 290 2.59 -35.24 -3.64
N PRO A 291 2.17 -36.27 -4.41
CA PRO A 291 2.03 -37.62 -3.87
C PRO A 291 3.33 -38.22 -3.31
N CYS A 292 4.50 -37.87 -3.86
CA CYS A 292 5.79 -38.32 -3.33
C CYS A 292 6.21 -37.50 -2.11
N VAL A 293 5.92 -36.19 -2.10
CA VAL A 293 6.16 -35.36 -0.92
C VAL A 293 5.35 -35.85 0.29
N ASP A 294 4.07 -36.15 0.09
CA ASP A 294 3.18 -36.62 1.17
C ASP A 294 3.58 -38.02 1.71
N LYS A 295 4.33 -38.81 0.94
CA LYS A 295 4.81 -40.14 1.35
C LYS A 295 6.20 -40.09 1.99
N PHE A 296 7.15 -39.40 1.35
CA PHE A 296 8.57 -39.49 1.69
C PHE A 296 9.09 -38.30 2.49
N VAL A 297 8.49 -37.12 2.33
CA VAL A 297 8.97 -35.90 2.99
C VAL A 297 8.10 -35.54 4.20
N ARG A 298 6.77 -35.60 4.04
CA ARG A 298 5.76 -35.37 5.08
C ARG A 298 5.05 -36.67 5.49
N PRO A 299 5.76 -37.70 6.00
CA PRO A 299 5.10 -38.93 6.40
C PRO A 299 4.08 -38.65 7.50
N LYS A 300 2.85 -39.14 7.30
CA LYS A 300 1.74 -39.04 8.27
C LYS A 300 2.16 -39.60 9.63
N ASP A 301 1.57 -39.06 10.70
CA ASP A 301 1.85 -39.45 12.08
C ASP A 301 1.57 -40.93 12.31
N ASN A 302 2.64 -41.73 12.37
CA ASN A 302 2.59 -43.02 13.01
C ASN A 302 2.60 -42.75 14.52
N PRO A 303 1.56 -43.14 15.28
CA PRO A 303 1.45 -42.86 16.71
C PRO A 303 2.59 -43.44 17.59
N HIS A 304 3.44 -44.29 17.01
CA HIS A 304 4.52 -45.00 17.71
C HIS A 304 5.92 -44.37 17.55
N ASP A 305 6.08 -43.33 16.72
CA ASP A 305 7.40 -42.74 16.49
C ASP A 305 7.50 -41.35 17.15
N ARG A 306 8.18 -41.27 18.30
CA ARG A 306 8.39 -40.05 19.11
C ARG A 306 9.55 -39.19 18.60
N SER A 307 10.20 -39.56 17.49
CA SER A 307 11.27 -38.75 16.92
C SER A 307 10.70 -37.48 16.28
N ALA A 308 11.24 -36.31 16.66
CA ALA A 308 10.85 -35.03 16.08
C ALA A 308 11.14 -35.06 14.57
N LYS A 309 10.08 -35.23 13.76
CA LYS A 309 10.18 -35.45 12.30
C LYS A 309 10.79 -34.25 11.58
N THR A 310 12.11 -34.27 11.42
CA THR A 310 12.81 -33.35 10.53
C THR A 310 12.37 -33.64 9.10
N GLN A 311 11.75 -32.66 8.45
CA GLN A 311 11.42 -32.72 7.03
C GLN A 311 12.73 -32.65 6.25
N ARG A 312 13.05 -33.63 5.42
CA ARG A 312 14.29 -33.64 4.62
C ARG A 312 14.00 -33.77 3.14
N CYS A 313 14.83 -33.17 2.30
CA CYS A 313 14.71 -33.32 0.87
C CYS A 313 15.04 -34.75 0.44
N TYR A 314 14.14 -35.40 -0.30
CA TYR A 314 14.35 -36.77 -0.81
C TYR A 314 15.61 -36.95 -1.68
N VAL A 315 16.09 -35.89 -2.34
CA VAL A 315 17.21 -35.98 -3.30
C VAL A 315 18.57 -35.69 -2.67
N CYS A 316 18.61 -34.83 -1.66
CA CYS A 316 19.88 -34.29 -1.13
C CYS A 316 19.93 -34.21 0.40
N ASP A 317 18.91 -34.74 1.09
CA ASP A 317 18.80 -34.82 2.56
C ASP A 317 18.91 -33.50 3.33
N ILE A 318 18.88 -32.36 2.63
CA ILE A 318 18.84 -31.02 3.22
C ILE A 318 17.60 -30.88 4.09
N ASP A 319 17.76 -30.33 5.30
CA ASP A 319 16.67 -30.05 6.23
C ASP A 319 15.75 -28.95 5.68
N LEU A 320 14.48 -29.32 5.49
CA LEU A 320 13.37 -28.49 5.02
C LEU A 320 12.45 -28.07 6.17
N SER A 321 12.79 -28.39 7.41
CA SER A 321 11.96 -28.06 8.57
C SER A 321 11.97 -26.56 8.83
N ASP A 322 10.78 -25.94 8.83
CA ASP A 322 10.62 -24.55 9.22
C ASP A 322 10.75 -24.44 10.75
N LYS A 323 11.99 -24.25 11.23
CA LYS A 323 12.24 -23.89 12.62
C LYS A 323 11.68 -22.48 12.81
N LYS A 324 10.43 -22.38 13.27
CA LYS A 324 9.86 -21.15 13.83
C LYS A 324 10.71 -20.73 15.02
N SER A 325 11.82 -20.05 14.77
CA SER A 325 12.67 -19.54 15.82
C SER A 325 11.93 -18.42 16.53
N SER A 326 11.63 -18.64 17.80
CA SER A 326 11.10 -17.66 18.77
C SER A 326 12.10 -16.54 19.10
N SER A 327 13.05 -16.25 18.21
CA SER A 327 14.08 -15.22 18.39
C SER A 327 14.51 -14.70 17.02
N LYS A 328 13.88 -13.61 16.56
CA LYS A 328 14.32 -12.80 15.42
C LYS A 328 15.73 -12.24 15.73
N LYS A 329 16.79 -12.98 15.41
CA LYS A 329 18.13 -12.38 15.24
C LYS A 329 18.10 -11.52 13.98
N ASN A 330 18.50 -10.26 14.11
CA ASN A 330 18.41 -9.22 13.07
C ASN A 330 19.19 -9.51 11.75
N GLY A 331 19.92 -10.63 11.65
CA GLY A 331 20.74 -10.98 10.48
C GLY A 331 20.12 -11.98 9.49
N ASP A 332 18.94 -12.55 9.76
CA ASP A 332 18.39 -13.68 8.97
C ASP A 332 17.23 -13.29 8.02
N LYS A 333 17.02 -11.99 7.78
CA LYS A 333 15.93 -11.51 6.90
C LYS A 333 16.17 -11.79 5.41
N ASP A 334 17.41 -12.12 5.04
CA ASP A 334 17.84 -12.30 3.65
C ASP A 334 18.05 -13.77 3.23
N ARG A 335 17.87 -14.74 4.14
CA ARG A 335 18.00 -16.17 3.81
C ARG A 335 16.63 -16.76 3.43
N ILE A 336 16.64 -17.57 2.37
CA ILE A 336 15.47 -18.32 1.90
C ILE A 336 14.99 -19.21 3.05
N ARG A 337 13.73 -19.06 3.45
CA ARG A 337 13.13 -19.88 4.50
C ARG A 337 12.99 -21.33 4.02
N PRO A 338 13.54 -22.31 4.75
CA PRO A 338 13.42 -23.71 4.39
C PRO A 338 11.95 -24.13 4.43
N GLY A 339 11.56 -24.99 3.49
CA GLY A 339 10.20 -25.47 3.41
C GLY A 339 9.83 -25.99 2.03
N LEU A 340 8.58 -26.44 1.93
CA LEU A 340 7.99 -26.95 0.69
C LEU A 340 6.89 -26.01 0.23
N VAL A 341 7.02 -25.51 -0.99
CA VAL A 341 6.04 -24.60 -1.60
C VAL A 341 5.45 -25.28 -2.82
N LEU A 342 4.13 -25.20 -2.99
CA LEU A 342 3.47 -25.72 -4.17
C LEU A 342 3.78 -24.79 -5.35
N ILE A 343 4.20 -25.36 -6.47
CA ILE A 343 4.34 -24.60 -7.72
C ILE A 343 2.93 -24.36 -8.25
N GLU A 344 2.54 -23.09 -8.32
CA GLU A 344 1.25 -22.70 -8.88
C GLU A 344 1.21 -22.98 -10.39
N SER A 345 0.11 -23.55 -10.84
CA SER A 345 -0.17 -23.82 -12.25
C SER A 345 -1.49 -23.16 -12.62
N ASP A 346 -1.52 -22.39 -13.71
CA ASP A 346 -2.68 -21.58 -14.14
C ASP A 346 -3.97 -22.39 -14.36
N GLY A 347 -3.85 -23.71 -14.51
CA GLY A 347 -4.98 -24.62 -14.59
C GLY A 347 -4.60 -25.94 -15.23
N THR A 348 -5.48 -26.93 -15.09
CA THR A 348 -5.28 -28.27 -15.67
C THR A 348 -5.96 -28.44 -17.03
N GLY A 349 -6.78 -27.47 -17.48
CA GLY A 349 -7.65 -27.62 -18.64
C GLY A 349 -8.86 -28.55 -18.40
N PHE A 350 -8.99 -29.15 -17.21
CA PHE A 350 -10.05 -30.09 -16.87
C PHE A 350 -10.81 -29.64 -15.61
N THR A 351 -12.14 -29.74 -15.65
CA THR A 351 -13.05 -29.37 -14.54
C THR A 351 -12.81 -30.18 -13.27
N ALA A 352 -12.29 -31.40 -13.37
CA ALA A 352 -12.04 -32.29 -12.22
C ALA A 352 -10.82 -31.88 -11.35
N GLY A 353 -9.95 -30.98 -11.83
CA GLY A 353 -8.70 -30.62 -11.14
C GLY A 353 -8.82 -29.53 -10.06
N GLY A 354 -9.98 -28.87 -9.96
CA GLY A 354 -10.24 -27.80 -8.98
C GLY A 354 -9.51 -26.47 -9.23
N GLY A 355 -9.04 -26.21 -10.46
CA GLY A 355 -8.45 -24.92 -10.85
C GLY A 355 -9.52 -23.91 -11.31
N ILE A 356 -9.13 -22.64 -11.42
CA ILE A 356 -10.00 -21.58 -11.98
C ILE A 356 -10.09 -21.81 -13.51
N VAL A 357 -11.10 -22.55 -13.95
CA VAL A 357 -11.35 -22.84 -15.38
C VAL A 357 -12.25 -21.77 -16.03
N THR A 358 -12.74 -20.82 -15.24
CA THR A 358 -13.64 -19.74 -15.70
C THR A 358 -13.00 -18.38 -15.48
N THR A 359 -12.91 -17.58 -16.53
CA THR A 359 -12.55 -16.16 -16.43
C THR A 359 -13.79 -15.31 -16.42
N GLU A 360 -13.76 -14.24 -15.62
CA GLU A 360 -14.81 -13.24 -15.56
C GLU A 360 -14.29 -11.91 -16.09
N ARG A 361 -14.97 -11.35 -17.09
CA ARG A 361 -14.72 -9.97 -17.55
C ARG A 361 -15.86 -9.10 -17.05
N GLN A 362 -15.54 -8.11 -16.22
CA GLN A 362 -16.49 -7.08 -15.82
C GLN A 362 -16.56 -6.03 -16.93
N GLY A 363 -17.68 -5.99 -17.66
CA GLY A 363 -18.00 -4.91 -18.59
C GLY A 363 -18.64 -3.71 -17.88
N ILE A 364 -18.86 -2.63 -18.63
CA ILE A 364 -19.63 -1.49 -18.15
C ILE A 364 -21.07 -1.97 -17.98
N ALA A 365 -21.52 -2.04 -16.72
CA ALA A 365 -22.91 -2.32 -16.41
C ALA A 365 -23.66 -0.99 -16.32
N PHE A 366 -24.69 -0.80 -17.15
CA PHE A 366 -25.71 0.18 -16.85
C PHE A 366 -26.47 -0.34 -15.62
N GLN A 367 -26.17 0.21 -14.44
CA GLN A 367 -27.04 0.05 -13.29
C GLN A 367 -28.27 0.92 -13.56
N CYS A 368 -29.42 0.27 -13.76
CA CYS A 368 -30.73 0.91 -13.69
C CYS A 368 -31.23 0.87 -12.25
#